data_AF-A0A0D7CT91-F1
#
_entry.id   AF-A0A0D7CT91-F1
#
_cell.length_a   1.000
_cell.length_b   1.000
_cell.length_c   1.000
_cell.angle_alpha   90.00
_cell.angle_beta   90.00
_cell.angle_gamma   90.00
#
_symmetry.space_group_name_H-M   'P 1'
#
loop_
_entity.id
_entity.type
_entity.pdbx_description
1 polymer ?
#
loop_
_entity_poly.entity_id
_entity_poly.type
_entity_poly.pdbx_seq_one_letter_code
_entity_poly.pdbx_strand_id
1 'polypeptide(L)'
;MGSIGVSLLSGPDGPAAALELLPDARPFLVEEYVEGDAYSVDGVFWDGVARVLAIAEKEKAAPPHFVEVGHVLPAELPDLARGRSPVR
;
A
#
# COMPACT_ATOMS: atom_id res chain seq x y z
N MET A 1 -0.13 10.92 8.10
CA MET A 1 -0.16 10.10 6.86
C MET A 1 1.29 9.78 6.49
N GLY A 2 1.61 8.51 6.18
CA GLY A 2 2.99 8.05 5.93
C GLY A 2 3.45 6.93 6.87
N SER A 3 2.78 5.76 6.82
CA SER A 3 3.10 4.54 7.59
C SER A 3 3.28 4.70 9.12
N ILE A 4 2.83 5.81 9.72
CA ILE A 4 2.91 6.05 11.17
C ILE A 4 2.10 4.97 11.91
N GLY A 5 2.73 4.31 12.88
CA GLY A 5 2.12 3.23 13.66
C GLY A 5 1.98 1.91 12.90
N VAL A 6 2.56 1.80 11.70
CA VAL A 6 2.57 0.55 10.92
C VAL A 6 3.87 -0.22 11.21
N SER A 7 3.73 -1.48 11.58
CA SER A 7 4.87 -2.38 11.85
C SER A 7 4.55 -3.82 11.48
N LEU A 8 5.49 -4.50 10.82
CA LEU A 8 5.44 -5.96 10.65
C LEU A 8 5.73 -6.69 11.97
N LEU A 9 4.88 -7.65 12.33
CA LEU A 9 5.13 -8.58 13.43
C LEU A 9 5.65 -9.91 12.87
N SER A 10 6.91 -10.26 13.16
CA SER A 10 7.52 -11.51 12.68
C SER A 10 7.35 -12.70 13.62
N GLY A 11 6.72 -12.52 14.78
CA GLY A 11 6.57 -13.56 15.80
C GLY A 11 5.77 -13.10 17.02
N PRO A 12 5.53 -14.01 17.98
CA PRO A 12 4.69 -13.75 19.15
C PRO A 12 5.23 -12.67 20.09
N ASP A 13 6.52 -12.36 20.03
CA ASP A 13 7.17 -11.35 20.88
C ASP A 13 7.06 -9.91 20.32
N GLY A 14 6.60 -9.75 19.08
CA GLY A 14 6.48 -8.46 18.40
C GLY A 14 5.43 -7.47 18.94
N PRO A 15 4.27 -7.90 19.49
CA PRO A 15 3.17 -6.98 19.82
C PRO A 15 3.54 -5.87 20.82
N ALA A 16 4.35 -6.16 21.84
CA ALA A 16 4.68 -5.16 22.86
C ALA A 16 5.41 -3.95 22.25
N ALA A 17 6.42 -4.20 21.41
CA ALA A 17 7.17 -3.13 20.75
C ALA A 17 6.31 -2.37 19.73
N ALA A 18 5.41 -3.05 19.01
CA ALA A 18 4.51 -2.41 18.06
C ALA A 18 3.52 -1.45 18.73
N LEU A 19 3.00 -1.81 19.91
CA LEU A 19 2.09 -0.97 20.67
C LEU A 19 2.75 0.33 21.15
N GLU A 20 4.05 0.32 21.46
CA GLU A 20 4.80 1.53 21.85
C GLU A 20 4.96 2.53 20.69
N LEU A 21 4.85 2.07 19.45
CA LEU A 21 4.96 2.90 18.24
C LEU A 21 3.62 3.50 17.79
N LEU A 22 2.51 3.12 18.42
CA LEU A 22 1.21 3.70 18.10
C LEU A 22 1.19 5.18 18.50
N PRO A 23 0.71 6.08 17.61
CA PRO A 23 0.71 7.52 17.88
C PRO A 23 -0.28 7.92 18.98
N ASP A 24 -1.29 7.09 19.24
CA ASP A 24 -2.32 7.29 20.25
C ASP A 24 -3.06 5.97 20.55
N ALA A 25 -3.99 6.01 21.51
CA ALA A 25 -4.79 4.85 21.93
C ALA A 25 -6.04 4.60 21.07
N ARG A 26 -6.10 5.08 19.82
CA ARG A 26 -7.23 4.79 18.93
C ARG A 26 -7.26 3.31 18.53
N PRO A 27 -8.41 2.79 18.07
CA PRO A 27 -8.49 1.46 17.49
C PRO A 27 -7.47 1.28 16.36
N PHE A 28 -6.82 0.12 16.35
CA PHE A 28 -5.87 -0.30 15.32
C PHE A 28 -6.31 -1.64 14.72
N LEU A 29 -5.75 -1.96 13.55
CA LEU A 29 -6.02 -3.21 12.83
C LEU A 29 -4.81 -4.13 12.95
N VAL A 30 -5.08 -5.44 13.08
CA VAL A 30 -4.09 -6.50 12.87
C VAL A 30 -4.56 -7.31 11.67
N GLU A 31 -3.68 -7.47 10.69
CA GLU A 31 -3.96 -8.20 9.45
C GLU A 31 -2.79 -9.09 9.06
N GLU A 32 -3.03 -10.03 8.15
CA GLU A 32 -2.00 -10.86 7.56
C GLU A 32 -1.06 -10.03 6.69
N TYR A 33 0.25 -10.28 6.81
CA TYR A 33 1.23 -9.66 5.92
C TYR A 33 1.14 -10.27 4.53
N VAL A 34 0.83 -9.43 3.53
CA VAL A 34 0.81 -9.82 2.12
C VAL A 34 2.19 -9.61 1.51
N GLU A 35 2.78 -10.69 1.01
CA GLU A 35 4.06 -10.67 0.30
C GLU A 35 3.90 -10.16 -1.14
N GLY A 36 4.98 -9.54 -1.66
CA GLY A 36 5.06 -9.05 -3.04
C GLY A 36 5.15 -7.54 -3.16
N ASP A 37 5.09 -7.08 -4.41
CA ASP A 37 5.24 -5.67 -4.76
C ASP A 37 3.98 -4.88 -4.40
N ALA A 38 4.18 -3.65 -3.95
CA ALA A 38 3.07 -2.77 -3.58
C ALA A 38 2.75 -1.80 -4.73
N TYR A 39 1.47 -1.61 -5.01
CA TYR A 39 0.98 -0.70 -6.04
C TYR A 39 -0.04 0.28 -5.46
N SER A 40 -0.13 1.48 -6.05
CA SER A 40 -1.28 2.39 -5.89
C SER A 40 -2.03 2.55 -7.20
N VAL A 41 -3.35 2.70 -7.11
CA VAL A 41 -4.23 2.97 -8.25
C VAL A 41 -4.96 4.27 -7.98
N ASP A 42 -4.69 5.28 -8.81
CA ASP A 42 -5.40 6.55 -8.77
C ASP A 42 -6.50 6.54 -9.83
N GLY A 43 -7.67 7.01 -9.44
CA GLY A 43 -8.85 6.96 -10.29
C GLY A 43 -9.95 7.91 -9.83
N VAL A 44 -11.01 7.97 -10.62
CA VAL A 44 -12.21 8.75 -10.32
C VAL A 44 -13.45 7.88 -10.41
N PHE A 45 -14.42 8.12 -9.53
CA PHE A 45 -15.76 7.57 -9.68
C PHE A 45 -16.61 8.59 -10.43
N TRP A 46 -17.21 8.15 -11.53
CA TRP A 46 -18.12 8.97 -12.33
C TRP A 46 -19.34 8.14 -12.73
N ASP A 47 -20.53 8.64 -12.43
CA ASP A 47 -21.81 7.99 -12.74
C ASP A 47 -21.88 6.54 -12.22
N GLY A 48 -21.45 6.33 -10.97
CA GLY A 48 -21.39 5.00 -10.34
C GLY A 48 -20.28 4.09 -10.85
N VAL A 49 -19.45 4.54 -11.81
CA VAL A 49 -18.39 3.75 -12.43
C VAL A 49 -17.01 4.23 -11.98
N ALA A 50 -16.21 3.31 -11.43
CA ALA A 50 -14.79 3.54 -11.15
C ALA A 50 -13.98 3.56 -12.45
N ARG A 51 -13.16 4.60 -12.64
CA ARG A 51 -12.22 4.71 -13.76
C ARG A 51 -10.81 4.85 -13.24
N VAL A 52 -9.96 3.89 -13.60
CA VAL A 52 -8.53 3.92 -13.31
C VAL A 52 -7.85 4.91 -14.25
N LEU A 53 -7.05 5.81 -13.69
CA LEU A 53 -6.29 6.81 -14.43
C LEU A 53 -4.79 6.49 -14.43
N ALA A 54 -4.28 6.00 -13.30
CA ALA A 54 -2.87 5.70 -13.14
C ALA A 54 -2.67 4.50 -12.21
N ILE A 55 -1.65 3.69 -12.50
CA ILE A 55 -1.17 2.63 -11.61
C ILE A 55 0.32 2.88 -11.40
N ALA A 56 0.73 3.05 -10.15
CA ALA A 56 2.11 3.29 -9.76
C ALA A 56 2.64 2.13 -8.93
N GLU A 57 3.87 1.71 -9.21
CA GLU A 57 4.61 0.72 -8.41
C GLU A 57 5.36 1.45 -7.30
N LYS A 58 5.19 1.03 -6.06
CA LYS A 58 5.73 1.72 -4.88
C LYS A 58 7.07 1.15 -4.46
N GLU A 59 8.01 2.05 -4.22
CA GLU A 59 9.27 1.73 -3.54
C GLU A 59 9.13 2.04 -2.05
N LYS A 60 9.44 1.06 -1.19
CA LYS A 60 9.30 1.17 0.26
C LYS A 60 10.62 0.82 0.94
N ALA A 61 10.88 1.47 2.07
CA ALA A 61 11.91 1.03 3.00
C ALA A 61 11.63 -0.42 3.46
N ALA A 62 12.70 -1.12 3.82
CA ALA A 62 12.60 -2.48 4.34
C ALA A 62 11.70 -2.56 5.59
N PRO A 63 11.19 -3.76 5.92
CA PRO A 63 10.51 -3.99 7.19
C PRO A 63 11.33 -3.48 8.39
N PRO A 64 10.67 -3.04 9.48
CA PRO A 64 9.25 -3.29 9.76
C PRO A 64 8.28 -2.17 9.37
N HIS A 65 8.74 -0.99 8.92
CA HIS A 65 7.88 0.21 8.84
C HIS A 65 7.38 0.59 7.44
N PHE A 66 7.91 0.00 6.37
CA PHE A 66 7.37 0.13 5.00
C PHE A 66 7.12 1.58 4.55
N VAL A 67 7.97 2.52 4.97
CA VAL A 67 7.83 3.93 4.59
C VAL A 67 8.05 4.04 3.08
N GLU A 68 7.13 4.68 2.36
CA GLU A 68 7.29 4.91 0.92
C GLU A 68 8.44 5.89 0.68
N VAL A 69 9.38 5.50 -0.17
CA VAL A 69 10.58 6.28 -0.51
C VAL A 69 10.55 6.78 -1.97
N GLY A 70 9.66 6.21 -2.79
CA GLY A 70 9.49 6.57 -4.19
C GLY A 70 8.42 5.72 -4.86
N HIS A 71 8.20 5.97 -6.16
CA HIS A 71 7.36 5.13 -7.00
C HIS A 71 7.69 5.31 -8.49
N VAL A 72 7.36 4.31 -9.30
CA VAL A 72 7.46 4.33 -10.76
C VAL A 72 6.06 4.48 -11.36
N LEU A 73 5.91 5.42 -12.29
CA LEU A 73 4.66 5.67 -13.01
C LEU A 73 4.93 5.87 -14.52
N PRO A 74 4.30 5.11 -15.43
CA PRO A 74 3.37 4.01 -15.16
C PRO A 74 4.09 2.77 -14.59
N ALA A 75 3.39 1.98 -13.77
CA ALA A 75 3.86 0.69 -13.31
C ALA A 75 4.10 -0.28 -14.49
N GLU A 76 5.17 -1.08 -14.43
CA GLU A 76 5.48 -2.09 -15.43
C GLU A 76 4.68 -3.38 -15.17
N LEU A 77 3.39 -3.34 -15.54
CA LEU A 77 2.51 -4.48 -15.30
C LEU A 77 2.64 -5.57 -16.38
N PRO A 78 2.46 -6.86 -16.02
CA PRO A 78 2.31 -7.95 -17.00
C PRO A 78 1.15 -7.70 -17.96
N ASP A 79 1.22 -8.23 -19.19
CA ASP A 79 0.25 -7.97 -20.27
C ASP A 79 -1.22 -8.27 -19.90
N LEU A 80 -1.46 -9.22 -18.99
CA LEU A 80 -2.81 -9.55 -18.50
C LEU A 80 -3.48 -8.43 -17.70
N ALA A 81 -2.71 -7.52 -17.12
CA ALA A 81 -3.21 -6.40 -16.31
C ALA A 81 -3.43 -5.11 -17.11
N ARG A 82 -3.04 -5.07 -18.39
CA ARG A 82 -3.29 -3.93 -19.28
C ARG A 82 -4.74 -3.93 -19.77
N GLY A 83 -5.67 -3.50 -18.90
CA GLY A 83 -7.01 -3.09 -19.32
C GLY A 83 -6.91 -2.02 -20.41
N ARG A 84 -7.74 -2.13 -21.45
CA ARG A 84 -7.74 -1.21 -22.60
C ARG A 84 -7.89 0.23 -22.09
N SER A 85 -6.94 1.10 -22.45
CA SER A 85 -7.03 2.54 -22.16
C SER A 85 -8.38 3.08 -22.64
N PRO A 86 -9.16 3.79 -21.79
CA PRO A 86 -10.40 4.44 -22.21
C PRO A 86 -10.14 5.74 -22.97
N VAL A 87 -8.87 6.12 -23.20
CA VAL A 87 -8.53 7.33 -23.96
C VAL A 87 -8.57 7.01 -25.45
N ARG A 88 -9.79 7.10 -25.99
CA ARG A 88 -10.06 7.49 -27.37
C ARG A 88 -11.15 8.55 -27.38
#